data_AF-A0A7X2MSQ3-F1
#
_entry.id   AF-A0A7X2MSQ3-F1
#
_cell.length_a   1.000
_cell.length_b   1.000
_cell.length_c   1.000
_cell.angle_alpha   90.00
_cell.angle_beta   90.00
_cell.angle_gamma   90.00
#
_symmetry.space_group_name_H-M   'P 1'
#
loop_
_entity.id
_entity.type
_entity.pdbx_description
1 polymer ?
#
loop_
_entity_poly.entity_id
_entity_poly.type
_entity_poly.pdbx_seq_one_letter_code
_entity_poly.pdbx_strand_id
1 'polypeptide(L)' 'YAEGHLGDLPAVYVDDKGSATYPVLAPRLKSLKEIKGKALMVHVGGDNHADHPKPLGGGGARYACGVI' A
#
# COMPACT_ATOMS: atom_id res chain seq x y z
N TYR A 1 9.47 0.03 6.14
CA TYR A 1 8.55 1.15 6.40
C TYR A 1 8.25 1.37 7.90
N ALA A 2 9.12 0.97 8.85
CA ALA A 2 8.79 0.96 10.29
C ALA A 2 8.35 2.32 10.88
N GLU A 3 9.22 3.32 10.98
CA GLU A 3 8.89 4.67 11.48
C GLU A 3 7.94 5.47 10.54
N GLY A 4 7.52 4.88 9.41
CA GLY A 4 6.58 5.48 8.46
C GLY A 4 5.12 5.44 8.93
N HIS A 5 4.20 5.85 8.07
CA HIS A 5 2.78 5.87 8.42
C HIS A 5 2.30 4.47 8.80
N LEU A 6 1.34 4.37 9.74
CA LEU A 6 0.82 3.07 10.20
C LEU A 6 0.19 2.26 9.06
N GLY A 7 -0.39 2.94 8.07
CA GLY A 7 -1.03 2.34 6.89
C GLY A 7 -0.07 2.03 5.74
N ASP A 8 1.23 2.27 5.87
CA ASP A 8 2.20 1.85 4.84
C ASP A 8 2.25 0.32 4.83
N LEU A 9 2.02 -0.27 3.66
CA LEU A 9 2.02 -1.72 3.43
C LEU A 9 3.15 -2.09 2.47
N PRO A 10 3.56 -3.36 2.39
CA PRO A 10 4.37 -3.81 1.25
C PRO A 10 3.64 -3.53 -0.07
N ALA A 11 4.39 -3.18 -1.11
CA ALA A 11 3.83 -2.92 -2.43
C ALA A 11 3.11 -4.16 -3.00
N VAL A 12 2.03 -3.94 -3.75
CA VAL A 12 1.29 -4.99 -4.45
C VAL A 12 2.03 -5.36 -5.73
N TYR A 13 2.23 -6.67 -5.95
CA TYR A 13 2.78 -7.18 -7.20
C TYR A 13 1.65 -7.57 -8.16
N VAL A 14 1.77 -7.12 -9.41
CA VAL A 14 0.86 -7.45 -10.51
C VAL A 14 1.68 -8.22 -11.55
N ASP A 15 1.19 -9.38 -11.97
CA ASP A 15 1.85 -10.19 -12.99
C ASP A 15 1.63 -9.65 -14.41
N ASP A 16 2.25 -10.30 -15.39
CA ASP A 16 2.17 -9.92 -16.82
C ASP A 16 0.77 -10.08 -17.42
N LYS A 17 -0.14 -10.79 -16.75
CA LYS A 17 -1.55 -10.94 -17.10
C LYS A 17 -2.45 -9.93 -16.41
N GLY A 18 -1.88 -9.03 -15.60
CA GLY A 18 -2.63 -8.02 -14.86
C GLY A 18 -3.29 -8.54 -13.57
N SER A 19 -2.86 -9.70 -13.06
CA SER A 19 -3.42 -10.30 -11.83
C SER A 19 -2.55 -10.01 -10.62
N ALA A 20 -3.19 -9.70 -9.49
CA ALA A 20 -2.54 -9.41 -8.21
C ALA A 20 -2.98 -10.41 -7.14
N THR A 21 -2.35 -11.58 -7.11
CA THR A 21 -2.72 -12.71 -6.23
C THR A 21 -1.68 -13.00 -5.14
N TYR A 22 -0.53 -12.32 -5.16
CA TYR A 22 0.52 -12.50 -4.17
C TYR A 22 0.14 -11.84 -2.83
N PRO A 23 0.04 -12.59 -1.71
CA PRO A 23 -0.33 -12.03 -0.42
C PRO A 23 0.81 -11.22 0.20
N VAL A 24 0.46 -10.13 0.89
CA VAL A 24 1.41 -9.31 1.66
C VAL A 24 1.03 -9.31 3.14
N LEU A 25 2.04 -9.20 4.01
CA LEU A 25 1.86 -9.16 5.45
C LEU A 25 2.19 -7.77 5.98
N ALA A 26 1.29 -7.20 6.78
CA ALA A 26 1.48 -5.92 7.46
C ALA A 26 1.65 -6.14 8.97
N PRO A 27 2.86 -6.43 9.47
CA PRO A 27 3.07 -6.85 10.86
C PRO A 27 2.78 -5.77 11.91
N ARG A 28 2.64 -4.49 11.51
CA ARG A 28 2.30 -3.38 12.42
C ARG A 28 0.80 -3.29 12.72
N LEU A 29 -0.05 -3.74 11.79
CA LEU A 29 -1.49 -3.87 12.01
C LEU A 29 -1.74 -5.18 12.76
N LYS A 30 -2.32 -5.09 13.95
CA LYS A 30 -2.50 -6.24 14.85
C LYS A 30 -3.94 -6.78 14.82
N SER A 31 -4.89 -5.97 14.35
CA SER A 31 -6.31 -6.30 14.32
C SER A 31 -7.04 -5.65 13.15
N LEU A 32 -8.05 -6.34 12.61
CA LEU A 32 -8.96 -5.79 11.60
C LEU A 32 -9.75 -4.57 12.09
N LYS A 33 -9.87 -4.38 13.41
CA LYS A 33 -10.53 -3.19 13.98
C LYS A 33 -9.79 -1.89 13.65
N GLU A 34 -8.47 -1.95 13.46
CA GLU A 34 -7.63 -0.78 13.18
C GLU A 34 -7.87 -0.18 11.79
N ILE A 35 -8.36 -1.01 10.86
CA ILE A 35 -8.60 -0.63 9.46
C ILE A 35 -10.09 -0.40 9.14
N LYS A 36 -10.99 -0.60 10.10
CA LYS A 36 -12.43 -0.39 9.88
C LYS A 36 -12.73 1.10 9.60
N GLY A 37 -13.52 1.36 8.56
CA GLY A 37 -13.86 2.72 8.13
C GLY A 37 -12.69 3.48 7.49
N LYS A 38 -11.69 2.75 7.00
CA LYS A 38 -10.57 3.30 6.20
C LYS A 38 -10.76 2.94 4.74
N ALA A 39 -9.81 3.34 3.90
CA ALA A 39 -9.77 2.95 2.49
C ALA A 39 -8.43 2.27 2.17
N LEU A 40 -8.48 1.23 1.35
CA LEU A 40 -7.32 0.63 0.71
C LEU A 40 -7.08 1.31 -0.64
N MET A 41 -5.85 1.75 -0.89
CA MET A 41 -5.48 2.49 -2.10
C MET A 41 -4.41 1.73 -2.88
N VAL A 42 -4.57 1.70 -4.19
CA VAL A 42 -3.54 1.23 -5.14
C VAL A 42 -3.13 2.41 -6.00
N HIS A 43 -1.83 2.67 -6.07
CA HIS A 43 -1.25 3.76 -6.83
C HIS A 43 -0.81 3.30 -8.24
N VAL A 44 -0.58 4.25 -9.14
CA VAL A 44 -0.07 3.96 -10.51
C VAL A 44 1.42 3.57 -10.47
N GLY A 45 2.20 4.19 -9.58
CA GLY A 45 3.61 3.90 -9.37
C GLY A 45 3.87 2.82 -8.31
N GLY A 46 5.14 2.46 -8.15
CA GLY A 46 5.61 1.62 -7.05
C GLY A 46 5.78 2.39 -5.74
N ASP A 47 6.45 1.76 -4.78
CA ASP A 47 6.75 2.34 -3.47
C ASP A 47 8.17 1.92 -3.03
N ASN A 48 9.07 2.90 -2.86
CA ASN A 48 10.41 2.67 -2.30
C ASN A 48 10.46 2.83 -0.76
N HIS A 49 9.32 3.11 -0.15
CA HIS A 49 9.10 3.35 1.28
C HIS A 49 9.90 4.53 1.86
N ALA A 50 10.20 5.53 1.04
CA ALA A 50 10.87 6.76 1.45
C ALA A 50 10.23 7.99 0.76
N ASP A 51 10.29 9.14 1.41
CA ASP A 51 9.84 10.41 0.80
C ASP A 51 10.88 11.03 -0.15
N HIS A 52 12.06 10.43 -0.26
CA HIS A 52 13.10 10.83 -1.20
C HIS A 52 13.40 9.67 -2.17
N PRO A 53 13.52 9.95 -3.50
CA PRO A 53 13.50 11.27 -4.14
C PRO A 53 12.10 11.84 -4.40
N LYS A 54 11.04 11.04 -4.22
CA LYS A 54 9.65 11.48 -4.42
C LYS A 54 8.85 11.22 -3.15
N PRO A 55 7.92 12.11 -2.79
CA PRO A 55 7.09 11.94 -1.60
C PRO A 55 6.24 10.67 -1.70
N LEU A 56 5.90 10.10 -0.55
CA LEU A 56 5.03 8.93 -0.38
C LEU A 56 5.48 7.74 -1.24
N GLY A 57 6.79 7.46 -1.25
CA GLY A 57 7.32 6.30 -1.95
C GLY A 57 7.42 6.44 -3.47
N GLY A 58 6.91 7.54 -4.03
CA GLY A 58 6.80 7.73 -5.48
C GLY A 58 5.57 7.06 -6.12
N GLY A 59 4.56 6.66 -5.34
CA GLY A 59 3.35 6.02 -5.88
C GLY A 59 2.55 6.91 -6.83
N GLY A 60 2.53 8.22 -6.62
CA GLY A 60 1.87 9.17 -7.51
C GLY A 60 0.34 9.03 -7.52
N ALA A 61 -0.27 9.05 -8.71
CA ALA A 61 -1.72 9.04 -8.87
C ALA A 61 -2.39 7.77 -8.28
N ARG A 62 -3.66 7.92 -7.88
CA ARG A 62 -4.48 6.85 -7.32
C ARG A 62 -5.18 6.10 -8.45
N TYR A 63 -4.90 4.81 -8.59
CA TYR A 63 -5.42 3.96 -9.65
C TYR A 63 -6.73 3.26 -9.24
N ALA A 64 -6.74 2.65 -8.06
CA ALA A 64 -7.91 1.94 -7.52
C ALA A 64 -8.06 2.20 -6.02
N CYS A 65 -9.29 2.16 -5.53
CA CYS A 65 -9.64 2.44 -4.14
C CYS A 65 -10.81 1.55 -3.70
N GLY A 66 -10.82 1.13 -2.44
CA GLY A 66 -11.97 0.47 -1.81
C GLY A 66 -12.09 0.83 -0.33
N VAL A 67 -13.32 1.08 0.13
CA VAL A 67 -13.62 1.30 1.56
C VAL A 67 -13.64 -0.04 2.28
N ILE A 68 -13.09 -0.06 3.51
CA ILE A 68 -13.02 -1.22 4.41
C ILE A 68 -14.07 -1.08 5.52
#